data_AF-A0A9X8YQN3-F1
#
_entry.id   AF-A0A9X8YQN3-F1
#
_cell.length_a   1.000
_cell.length_b   1.000
_cell.length_c   1.000
_cell.angle_alpha   90.00
_cell.angle_beta   90.00
_cell.angle_gamma   90.00
#
_symmetry.space_group_name_H-M   'P 1'
#
loop_
_entity.id
_entity.type
_entity.pdbx_description
1 polymer ?
#
loop_
_entity_poly.entity_id
_entity_poly.type
_entity_poly.pdbx_seq_one_letter_code
_entity_poly.pdbx_strand_id
1 'polypeptide(L)' 'MDTPQLLPITLGTETEPANQPPAAAHEPKAFNLSCEIAFRHGTLRLDGAINEQ' A
#
# COMPACT_ATOMS: atom_id res chain seq x y z
N MET A 1 -36.51 -2.29 -17.66
CA MET A 1 -35.24 -2.88 -18.12
C MET A 1 -34.27 -1.75 -18.17
N ASP A 2 -33.69 -1.45 -17.01
CA ASP A 2 -32.93 -0.22 -16.79
C ASP A 2 -31.46 -0.57 -16.85
N THR A 3 -30.82 -0.22 -17.96
CA THR A 3 -29.37 -0.36 -18.14
C THR A 3 -28.65 0.81 -17.49
N PRO A 4 -27.71 0.57 -16.56
CA PRO A 4 -26.97 1.65 -15.91
C PRO A 4 -26.08 2.39 -16.91
N GLN A 5 -26.14 3.72 -16.89
CA GLN A 5 -25.28 4.57 -17.72
C GLN A 5 -23.91 4.70 -17.04
N LEU A 6 -22.86 4.24 -17.70
CA LEU A 6 -21.49 4.36 -17.21
C LEU A 6 -20.86 5.67 -17.71
N LEU A 7 -20.37 6.48 -16.80
CA LEU A 7 -19.60 7.68 -17.11
C LEU A 7 -18.13 7.29 -17.36
N PRO A 8 -17.50 7.78 -18.45
CA PRO A 8 -16.09 7.51 -18.70
C PRO A 8 -15.21 8.17 -17.64
N ILE A 9 -14.45 7.36 -16.90
CA ILE A 9 -13.42 7.84 -15.98
C ILE A 9 -12.11 7.94 -16.76
N THR A 10 -11.60 9.15 -16.93
CA THR A 10 -10.24 9.35 -17.44
C THR A 10 -9.26 9.11 -16.29
N LEU A 11 -8.60 7.95 -16.31
CA LEU A 11 -7.44 7.70 -15.46
C LEU A 11 -6.29 8.58 -15.99
N GLY A 12 -5.93 9.61 -15.24
CA GLY A 12 -4.74 10.41 -15.53
C GLY A 12 -3.54 9.48 -15.52
N THR A 13 -2.99 9.18 -16.69
CA THR A 13 -1.61 8.72 -16.76
C THR A 13 -0.79 9.96 -16.52
N GLU A 14 -0.24 10.06 -15.30
CA GLU A 14 0.71 11.08 -14.94
C GLU A 14 1.90 10.92 -15.89
N THR A 15 1.86 11.68 -17.00
CA THR A 15 2.97 11.74 -17.93
C THR A 15 3.97 12.66 -17.28
N GLU A 16 4.84 12.07 -16.47
CA GLU A 16 6.05 12.69 -15.94
C GLU A 16 6.70 13.51 -17.06
N PRO A 17 6.84 14.83 -16.92
CA PRO A 17 7.57 15.63 -17.89
C PRO A 17 9.01 15.10 -17.95
N ALA A 18 9.55 14.93 -19.16
CA ALA A 18 10.91 14.40 -19.42
C ALA A 18 12.06 15.20 -18.76
N ASN A 19 11.75 16.27 -18.04
CA ASN A 19 12.66 17.12 -17.27
C ASN A 19 12.59 16.89 -15.75
N GLN A 20 11.75 15.96 -15.26
CA GLN A 20 11.74 15.61 -13.85
C GLN A 20 12.95 14.71 -13.56
N PRO A 21 13.79 15.04 -12.55
CA PRO A 21 14.83 14.14 -12.08
C PRO A 21 14.19 12.78 -11.73
N PRO A 22 14.85 11.65 -12.02
CA PRO A 22 14.37 10.35 -11.54
C PRO A 22 14.07 10.50 -10.05
N ALA A 23 12.81 10.29 -9.67
CA ALA A 23 12.42 10.29 -8.27
C ALA A 23 13.38 9.33 -7.56
N ALA A 24 14.14 9.87 -6.60
CA ALA A 24 15.09 9.06 -5.84
C ALA A 24 14.33 7.83 -5.35
N ALA A 25 14.86 6.64 -5.65
CA ALA A 25 14.26 5.40 -5.22
C ALA A 25 13.99 5.52 -3.73
N HIS A 26 12.71 5.63 -3.34
CA HIS A 26 12.34 5.58 -1.95
C HIS A 26 12.71 4.17 -1.52
N GLU A 27 13.77 4.04 -0.73
CA GLU A 27 14.04 2.78 -0.05
C GLU A 27 12.74 2.41 0.66
N PRO A 28 12.16 1.24 0.34
CA PRO A 28 10.89 0.85 0.94
C PRO A 28 11.07 0.86 2.45
N LYS A 29 10.35 1.75 3.13
CA LYS A 29 10.58 1.99 4.55
C LYS A 29 10.01 0.81 5.31
N ALA A 30 10.88 -0.14 5.68
CA ALA A 30 10.50 -1.27 6.50
C ALA A 30 9.91 -0.78 7.83
N PHE A 31 8.63 -1.08 8.06
CA PHE A 31 7.93 -0.72 9.28
C PHE A 31 7.95 -1.89 10.26
N ASN A 32 8.66 -1.73 11.37
CA ASN A 32 8.68 -2.75 12.42
C ASN A 32 7.32 -2.77 13.14
N LEU A 33 6.69 -3.94 13.19
CA LEU A 33 5.41 -4.18 13.83
C LEU A 33 5.53 -5.33 14.83
N SER A 34 4.98 -5.14 16.02
CA SER A 34 4.76 -6.17 17.02
C SER A 34 3.26 -6.33 17.29
N CYS A 35 2.75 -7.55 17.33
CA CYS A 35 1.38 -7.89 17.65
C CYS A 35 1.36 -8.95 18.77
N GLU A 36 0.40 -8.85 19.69
CA GLU A 36 0.18 -9.86 20.71
C GLU A 36 -1.25 -10.40 20.59
N ILE A 37 -1.37 -11.72 20.48
CA ILE A 37 -2.63 -12.44 20.40
C ILE A 37 -2.85 -13.14 21.73
N ALA A 38 -3.89 -12.74 22.45
CA ALA A 38 -4.28 -13.37 23.70
C ALA A 38 -5.15 -14.60 23.45
N PHE A 39 -4.75 -15.73 24.02
CA PHE A 39 -5.50 -16.98 24.10
C PHE A 39 -5.93 -17.24 25.53
N ARG A 40 -6.94 -18.09 25.71
CA ARG A 40 -7.36 -18.56 27.04
C ARG A 40 -6.21 -19.09 27.90
N HIS A 41 -5.17 -19.65 27.26
CA HIS A 41 -4.08 -20.36 27.93
C HIS A 41 -2.70 -19.72 27.68
N GLY A 42 -2.64 -18.42 27.33
CA GLY A 42 -1.39 -17.70 27.14
C GLY A 42 -1.45 -16.65 26.04
N THR A 43 -0.30 -16.11 25.66
CA THR A 43 -0.18 -15.11 24.60
C THR A 43 0.80 -15.57 23.53
N LEU A 44 0.50 -15.24 22.27
CA LEU A 44 1.44 -15.37 21.16
C LEU A 44 1.86 -13.96 20.75
N ARG A 45 3.17 -13.69 20.80
CA ARG A 45 3.74 -12.45 20.30
C ARG A 45 4.34 -12.68 18.91
N LEU A 46 4.02 -11.78 17.99
CA LEU A 46 4.49 -11.75 16.61
C LEU A 46 5.28 -10.46 16.43
N ASP A 47 6.58 -10.55 16.19
CA ASP A 47 7.44 -9.42 15.86
C ASP A 47 7.92 -9.57 14.40
N GLY A 48 7.88 -8.50 13.62
CA GLY A 48 8.32 -8.53 12.22
C GLY A 48 8.43 -7.15 11.59
N ALA A 49 8.92 -7.10 10.37
CA ALA A 49 8.96 -5.87 9.56
C ALA A 49 8.03 -6.01 8.36
N ILE A 50 7.22 -4.99 8.11
CA ILE A 50 6.31 -4.87 6.97
C ILE A 50 6.99 -4.00 5.91
N ASN A 51 6.88 -4.41 4.65
CA ASN A 51 7.34 -3.63 3.52
C ASN A 51 6.21 -3.43 2.50
N GLU A 52 6.11 -2.24 1.89
CA GLU A 52 5.04 -1.82 0.96
C GLU A 52 5.29 -2.28 -0.49
N GLN A 53 5.90 -3.46 -0.65
CA GLN A 53 6.46 -3.93 -1.92
C GLN A 53 5.48 -3.94 -3.09
#